data_AF-A0A2V8RG87-F1
#
_entry.id   AF-A0A2V8RG87-F1
#
_cell.length_a   1.000
_cell.length_b   1.000
_cell.length_c   1.000
_cell.angle_alpha   90.00
_cell.angle_beta   90.00
_cell.angle_gamma   90.00
#
_symmetry.space_group_name_H-M   'P 1'
#
loop_
_entity.id
_entity.type
_entity.pdbx_description
1 polymer ?
#
loop_
_entity_poly.entity_id
_entity_poly.type
_entity_poly.pdbx_seq_one_letter_code
_entity_poly.pdbx_strand_id
1 'polypeptide(L)' 'LTSGPGRLCLALGIDRRLDKADLLGDRVWIEEGVSISPRQIARGLRIGIDYAEEWVIKPWRFWVRDNPFVSRA' A
#
# COMPACT_ATOMS: atom_id res chain seq x y z
N LEU A 1 12.25 4.87 -4.60
CA LEU A 1 12.71 4.03 -3.46
C LEU A 1 11.59 3.13 -2.93
N THR A 2 10.42 3.69 -2.64
CA THR A 2 9.27 3.03 -1.98
C THR A 2 8.21 2.45 -2.94
N SER A 3 8.57 2.17 -4.19
CA SER A 3 7.65 1.72 -5.25
C SER A 3 7.34 0.22 -5.19
N GLY A 4 6.95 -0.26 -4.01
CA GLY A 4 6.56 -1.66 -3.77
C GLY A 4 6.57 -1.99 -2.28
N PRO A 5 5.78 -2.98 -1.83
CA PRO A 5 5.59 -3.26 -0.41
C PRO A 5 6.90 -3.62 0.30
N GLY A 6 7.69 -4.54 -0.25
CA GLY A 6 9.00 -4.88 0.32
C GLY A 6 10.02 -3.74 0.26
N ARG A 7 10.01 -2.93 -0.82
CA ARG A 7 10.92 -1.79 -0.97
C ARG A 7 10.60 -0.67 0.03
N LEU A 8 9.32 -0.44 0.30
CA LEU A 8 8.86 0.48 1.34
C LEU A 8 9.38 0.04 2.71
N CYS A 9 9.20 -1.25 3.06
CA CYS A 9 9.68 -1.76 4.34
C CYS A 9 11.19 -1.58 4.51
N LEU A 10 11.97 -1.94 3.49
CA LEU A 10 13.43 -1.75 3.52
C LEU A 10 13.82 -0.27 3.66
N ALA A 11 13.18 0.62 2.91
CA ALA A 11 13.49 2.04 2.94
C ALA A 11 13.18 2.70 4.30
N LEU A 12 12.18 2.19 5.03
CA LEU A 12 11.74 2.73 6.32
C LEU A 12 12.24 1.92 7.53
N GLY A 13 13.06 0.89 7.32
CA GLY A 13 13.52 0.02 8.41
C GLY A 13 12.41 -0.79 9.07
N ILE A 14 11.31 -1.06 8.36
CA ILE A 14 10.21 -1.89 8.85
C ILE A 14 10.61 -3.36 8.68
N ASP A 15 10.67 -4.07 9.80
CA ASP A 15 10.94 -5.49 9.84
C ASP A 15 10.01 -6.22 10.83
N ARG A 16 10.27 -7.51 11.06
CA ARG A 16 9.41 -8.36 11.91
C ARG A 16 9.34 -7.92 13.37
N ARG A 17 10.22 -7.04 13.85
CA ARG A 17 10.16 -6.47 15.20
C ARG A 17 8.98 -5.51 15.37
N LEU A 18 8.38 -5.04 14.27
CA LEU A 18 7.16 -4.23 14.26
C LEU A 18 5.89 -5.06 14.01
N ASP A 19 6.00 -6.40 13.90
CA ASP A 19 4.80 -7.25 13.83
C ASP A 19 3.95 -7.06 15.10
N LYS A 20 2.65 -6.84 14.92
CA LYS A 20 1.68 -6.48 15.98
C LYS A 20 1.98 -5.18 16.73
N ALA A 21 2.84 -4.30 16.21
CA ALA A 21 3.02 -2.98 16.80
C ALA A 21 1.71 -2.17 16.74
N ASP A 22 1.47 -1.38 17.79
CA ASP A 22 0.34 -0.46 17.84
C ASP A 22 0.62 0.78 16.98
N LEU A 23 -0.22 1.02 15.98
CA LEU A 23 -0.13 2.20 15.10
C LEU A 23 -0.60 3.50 15.77
N LEU A 24 -1.21 3.41 16.95
CA LEU A 24 -1.55 4.56 17.81
C LEU A 24 -0.48 4.85 18.87
N GLY A 25 0.58 4.04 18.91
CA GLY A 25 1.72 4.20 19.79
C GLY A 25 2.80 5.13 19.21
N ASP A 26 4.03 4.98 19.70
CA ASP A 26 5.17 5.85 19.41
C ASP A 26 6.26 5.18 18.54
N ARG A 27 6.17 3.88 18.29
CA ARG A 27 7.18 3.11 17.53
C ARG A 27 7.03 3.26 16.01
N VAL A 28 5.79 3.28 15.54
CA VAL A 28 5.40 3.47 14.14
C VAL A 28 3.96 3.99 14.15
N TRP A 29 3.69 5.05 13.40
CA TRP A 29 2.38 5.70 13.38
C TRP A 29 2.05 6.19 11.97
N ILE A 30 0.79 6.60 11.79
CA ILE A 30 0.30 7.24 10.56
C ILE A 30 -0.04 8.69 10.92
N GLU A 31 0.52 9.63 10.17
CA GLU A 31 0.20 11.05 10.30
C GLU A 31 -0.93 11.45 9.36
N GLU A 32 -1.56 12.58 9.66
CA GLU A 32 -2.57 13.16 8.78
C GLU A 32 -1.96 13.49 7.42
N GLY A 33 -2.54 12.90 6.38
CA GLY A 33 -2.12 13.11 5.00
C GLY A 33 -2.83 14.28 4.34
N VAL A 34 -2.54 14.48 3.06
CA VAL A 34 -3.28 15.43 2.22
C VAL A 34 -4.61 14.84 1.78
N SER A 35 -5.62 15.70 1.61
CA SER A 35 -6.90 15.31 1.02
C SER A 35 -6.74 14.95 -0.46
N ILE A 36 -7.23 13.77 -0.85
CA ILE A 36 -7.21 13.29 -2.23
C ILE A 36 -8.65 13.21 -2.73
N SER A 37 -8.93 13.81 -3.90
CA SER A 37 -10.25 13.71 -4.50
C SER A 37 -10.59 12.25 -4.82
N PRO A 38 -11.84 11.79 -4.60
CA PRO A 38 -12.27 10.45 -5.04
C PRO A 38 -12.04 10.22 -6.54
N ARG A 39 -12.08 11.28 -7.35
CA ARG A 39 -11.77 11.20 -8.77
C ARG A 39 -10.30 10.81 -9.01
N GLN A 40 -9.37 11.14 -8.13
CA GLN A 40 -7.95 10.80 -8.31
C GLN A 40 -7.63 9.36 -7.88
N ILE A 41 -8.58 8.63 -7.28
CA ILE A 41 -8.37 7.27 -6.82
C ILE A 41 -8.68 6.30 -7.96
N ALA A 42 -7.66 5.62 -8.48
CA ALA A 42 -7.81 4.48 -9.35
C ALA A 42 -7.98 3.19 -8.53
N ARG A 43 -8.59 2.18 -9.17
CA ARG A 43 -8.71 0.84 -8.61
C ARG A 43 -8.46 -0.23 -9.67
N GLY A 44 -8.00 -1.39 -9.25
CA GLY A 44 -7.72 -2.53 -10.14
C GLY A 44 -7.40 -3.80 -9.38
N LEU A 45 -6.96 -4.81 -10.13
CA LEU A 45 -6.63 -6.13 -9.58
C LEU A 45 -5.43 -6.04 -8.62
N ARG A 46 -5.41 -6.90 -7.61
CA ARG A 46 -4.26 -7.03 -6.72
C ARG A 46 -3.15 -7.80 -7.43
N ILE A 47 -1.91 -7.60 -6.99
CA ILE A 47 -0.72 -8.15 -7.65
C ILE A 47 -0.24 -9.38 -6.86
N GLY A 48 0.09 -10.47 -7.56
CA GLY A 48 0.71 -11.65 -6.97
C GLY A 48 -0.25 -12.50 -6.14
N ILE A 49 -1.54 -12.51 -6.51
CA ILE A 49 -2.58 -13.25 -5.79
C ILE A 49 -3.27 -14.29 -6.66
N ASP A 50 -2.63 -14.79 -7.73
CA ASP A 50 -3.25 -15.70 -8.71
C ASP A 50 -3.84 -16.99 -8.09
N TYR A 51 -3.40 -17.33 -6.87
CA TYR A 51 -3.91 -18.41 -6.05
C TYR A 51 -5.32 -18.15 -5.44
N ALA A 52 -5.85 -16.92 -5.54
CA ALA A 52 -7.04 -16.50 -4.81
C ALA A 52 -8.36 -16.69 -5.56
N GLU A 53 -8.40 -17.58 -6.57
CA GLU A 53 -9.62 -17.99 -7.29
C GLU A 53 -10.51 -16.80 -7.73
N GLU A 54 -11.80 -16.78 -7.38
CA GLU A 54 -12.72 -15.70 -7.76
C GLU A 54 -12.36 -14.33 -7.17
N TRP A 55 -11.44 -14.28 -6.20
CA TRP A 55 -10.98 -13.04 -5.58
C TRP A 55 -9.90 -12.34 -6.40
N VAL A 56 -9.28 -13.03 -7.37
CA VAL A 56 -8.27 -12.42 -8.26
C VAL A 56 -8.86 -11.28 -9.07
N ILE A 57 -10.13 -11.40 -9.49
CA ILE A 57 -10.83 -10.42 -10.33
C ILE A 57 -11.40 -9.22 -9.55
N LYS A 58 -11.32 -9.22 -8.21
CA LYS A 58 -11.88 -8.13 -7.40
C LYS A 58 -10.96 -6.90 -7.47
N PRO A 59 -11.49 -5.71 -7.82
CA PRO A 59 -10.70 -4.49 -7.98
C PRO A 59 -10.41 -3.82 -6.63
N TRP A 60 -9.68 -4.53 -5.78
CA TRP A 60 -9.42 -4.17 -4.37
C TRP A 60 -8.01 -3.63 -4.13
N ARG A 61 -7.29 -3.28 -5.18
CA ARG A 61 -6.07 -2.46 -5.09
C ARG A 61 -6.45 -1.03 -5.44
N PHE A 62 -6.02 -0.07 -4.63
CA PHE A 62 -6.31 1.36 -4.81
C PHE A 62 -5.01 2.16 -4.89
N TRP A 63 -4.96 3.20 -5.72
CA TRP A 63 -3.82 4.10 -5.83
C TRP A 63 -4.23 5.46 -6.39
N VAL A 64 -3.33 6.45 -6.24
CA VAL A 64 -3.51 7.78 -6.84
C VAL A 64 -3.15 7.71 -8.33
N ARG A 65 -4.04 8.18 -9.20
CA ARG A 65 -3.82 8.26 -10.65
C ARG A 65 -2.55 9.06 -10.97
N ASP A 66 -1.83 8.61 -11.99
CA ASP A 66 -0.62 9.24 -12.52
C ASP A 66 0.49 9.47 -11.49
N ASN A 67 0.45 8.78 -10.35
CA ASN A 67 1.47 8.89 -9.32
C ASN A 67 2.70 8.03 -9.68
N PRO A 68 3.88 8.64 -9.89
CA PRO A 68 5.08 7.94 -10.36
C PRO A 68 5.67 6.97 -9.32
N PHE A 69 5.22 7.03 -8.06
CA PHE A 69 5.67 6.16 -6.99
C PHE A 69 4.90 4.83 -6.91
N VAL A 70 3.84 4.66 -7.72
CA VAL A 70 3.08 3.40 -7.78
C VAL A 70 3.92 2.30 -8.41
N SER A 71 3.95 1.12 -7.78
CA SER A 71 4.84 0.02 -8.18
C SER A 71 4.55 -0.56 -9.57
N ARG A 72 3.27 -0.80 -9.85
CA ARG A 72 2.69 -1.25 -11.12
C ARG A 72 1.26 -0.73 -11.14
N ALA A 73 0.94 0.08 -12.15
CA ALA A 73 -0.44 0.51 -12.38
C ALA A 73 -1.21 -0.59 -13.10
#